data_AF-A0A2Z6RQI3-F1
#
_entry.id   AF-A0A2Z6RQI3-F1
#
_cell.length_a   1.000
_cell.length_b   1.000
_cell.length_c   1.000
_cell.angle_alpha   90.00
_cell.angle_beta   90.00
_cell.angle_gamma   90.00
#
_symmetry.space_group_name_H-M   'P 1'
#
loop_
_entity.id
_entity.type
_entity.pdbx_description
1 polymer ?
#
loop_
_entity_poly.entity_id
_entity_poly.type
_entity_poly.pdbx_seq_one_letter_code
_entity_poly.pdbx_strand_id
1 'polypeptide(L)'
;MSDKINQALLTANPNFAELYEQLITQYLAPDGTTKSLKKEIDQEEFIKERTEYLENLTLYNALQQLSLQNDMKNKINNKEHKKTVEILDEVLSFAESKQYLNFHPTDLSLDKNNNIFDSVEEVEIENVTTTLLGLTEEESIKRVKNELEYLSKSNSKEFILNFVENKLKKQCEDIAKFYYTAEVMNPKLLAAKASQLDKILNIKLEELRISKINIAENKIRLGERIAAYLNVMKGILAKLWNLTEEFKFRHEFEKNTNFNDYFSGLVNSILLKLNVLRLQALTSIYDKKIVESLNVIKKNLIEEENEKSTILKRLDNELMAYQIAGDEFEQIVQDYLNIIKEIETTKDDIRRINGKEE
;
A
#
# COMPACT_ATOMS: atom_id res chain seq x y z
N MET A 1 20.71 19.31 0.32
CA MET A 1 19.44 18.59 0.52
C MET A 1 19.56 17.66 1.73
N SER A 2 19.90 18.21 2.91
CA SER A 2 20.32 17.41 4.09
C SER A 2 19.31 17.39 5.24
N ASP A 3 18.16 18.04 5.11
CA ASP A 3 17.24 18.20 6.24
C ASP A 3 15.93 17.46 6.04
N LYS A 4 15.69 16.55 7.01
CA LYS A 4 14.43 15.89 7.37
C LYS A 4 14.02 14.69 6.51
N ILE A 5 14.81 13.61 6.56
CA ILE A 5 14.16 12.30 6.68
C ILE A 5 13.64 12.17 8.11
N ASN A 6 12.37 11.81 8.26
CA ASN A 6 11.70 11.64 9.55
C ASN A 6 12.57 10.77 10.48
N GLN A 7 13.09 11.35 11.56
CA GLN A 7 13.87 10.65 12.58
C GLN A 7 13.14 9.42 13.13
N ALA A 8 11.80 9.44 13.13
CA ALA A 8 10.95 8.30 13.50
C ALA A 8 11.11 7.08 12.56
N LEU A 9 11.39 7.27 11.27
CA LEU A 9 11.63 6.17 10.32
C LEU A 9 13.04 5.59 10.44
N LEU A 10 14.02 6.44 10.79
CA LEU A 10 15.41 6.03 11.06
C LEU A 10 15.51 5.23 12.38
N THR A 11 14.71 5.57 13.40
CA THR A 11 14.64 4.80 14.65
C THR A 11 13.88 3.48 14.54
N ALA A 12 12.95 3.36 13.59
CA ALA A 12 12.16 2.14 13.38
C ALA A 12 12.92 1.06 12.58
N ASN A 13 13.88 1.46 11.74
CA ASN A 13 14.64 0.56 10.87
C ASN A 13 16.15 0.87 10.95
N PRO A 14 16.89 0.28 11.90
CA PRO A 14 18.29 0.62 12.16
C PRO A 14 19.21 0.33 10.97
N ASN A 15 18.98 -0.77 10.25
CA ASN A 15 19.78 -1.12 9.06
C ASN A 15 19.61 -0.11 7.91
N PHE A 16 18.44 0.52 7.79
CA PHE A 16 18.21 1.56 6.79
C PHE A 16 18.86 2.89 7.20
N ALA A 17 18.92 3.17 8.51
CA ALA A 17 19.63 4.33 9.03
C ALA A 17 21.15 4.23 8.80
N GLU A 18 21.75 3.06 9.03
CA GLU A 18 23.16 2.82 8.74
C GLU A 18 23.46 2.94 7.24
N LEU A 19 22.61 2.39 6.38
CA LEU A 19 22.78 2.50 4.93
C LEU A 19 22.60 3.94 4.43
N TYR A 20 21.67 4.70 5.01
CA TYR A 20 21.46 6.11 4.68
C TYR A 20 22.63 6.98 5.16
N GLU A 21 23.13 6.75 6.37
CA GLU A 21 24.36 7.34 6.90
C GLU A 21 25.55 7.04 5.99
N GLN A 22 25.75 5.78 5.60
CA GLN A 22 26.83 5.36 4.69
C GLN A 22 26.70 6.01 3.30
N LEU A 23 25.50 6.09 2.75
CA LEU A 23 25.25 6.73 1.46
C LEU A 23 25.57 8.23 1.50
N ILE A 24 25.19 8.95 2.55
CA ILE A 24 25.48 10.39 2.68
C ILE A 24 26.95 10.65 3.03
N THR A 25 27.54 9.82 3.88
CA THR A 25 28.92 10.01 4.33
C THR A 25 29.94 9.59 3.27
N GLN A 26 29.70 8.51 2.54
CA GLN A 26 30.67 7.96 1.58
C GLN A 26 30.32 8.26 0.13
N TYR A 27 29.04 8.24 -0.25
CA TYR A 27 28.68 8.15 -1.66
C TYR A 27 28.00 9.39 -2.26
N LEU A 28 27.24 10.20 -1.51
CA LEU A 28 26.44 11.31 -2.09
C LEU A 28 26.87 12.71 -1.63
N ALA A 29 26.96 13.63 -2.58
CA ALA A 29 27.14 15.06 -2.37
C ALA A 29 25.80 15.76 -2.04
N PRO A 30 25.82 17.01 -1.53
CA PRO A 30 24.61 17.74 -1.09
C PRO A 30 23.53 17.96 -2.16
N ASP A 31 23.89 17.77 -3.43
CA ASP A 31 23.05 17.93 -4.62
C ASP A 31 22.46 16.60 -5.15
N GLY A 32 22.79 15.46 -4.53
CA GLY A 32 22.33 14.13 -4.93
C GLY A 32 23.22 13.40 -5.94
N THR A 33 24.35 13.99 -6.35
CA THR A 33 25.37 13.35 -7.20
C THR A 33 26.34 12.53 -6.38
N THR A 34 27.02 11.54 -6.99
CA THR A 34 28.03 10.76 -6.27
C THR A 34 29.26 11.62 -5.92
N LYS A 35 29.83 11.44 -4.72
CA LYS A 35 31.00 12.20 -4.25
C LYS A 35 32.24 11.97 -5.11
N SER A 36 32.38 10.79 -5.71
CA SER A 36 33.42 10.49 -6.71
C SER A 36 33.25 11.37 -7.94
N LEU A 37 32.03 11.42 -8.50
CA LEU A 37 31.73 12.21 -9.69
C LEU A 37 31.86 13.72 -9.44
N LYS A 38 31.45 14.21 -8.25
CA LYS A 38 31.64 15.63 -7.91
C LYS A 38 33.12 15.98 -7.76
N LYS A 39 33.94 15.09 -7.18
CA LYS A 39 35.39 15.26 -7.11
C LYS A 39 36.05 15.24 -8.50
N GLU A 40 35.60 14.38 -9.40
CA GLU A 40 36.07 14.34 -10.80
C GLU A 40 35.65 15.60 -11.58
N ILE A 41 34.42 16.09 -11.38
CA ILE A 41 33.94 17.32 -12.04
C ILE A 41 34.66 18.58 -11.51
N ASP A 42 35.00 18.60 -10.22
CA ASP A 42 35.68 19.73 -9.57
C ASP A 42 37.22 19.68 -9.75
N GLN A 43 37.78 18.63 -10.37
CA GLN A 43 39.19 18.60 -10.74
C GLN A 43 39.47 19.68 -11.79
N GLU A 44 40.50 20.51 -11.56
CA GLU A 44 40.91 21.55 -12.49
C GLU A 44 41.24 21.00 -13.89
N GLU A 45 41.68 19.74 -13.98
CA GLU A 45 41.92 19.02 -15.23
C GLU A 45 40.62 18.79 -16.01
N PHE A 46 39.53 18.36 -15.36
CA PHE A 46 38.24 18.18 -16.03
C PHE A 46 37.63 19.51 -16.46
N ILE A 47 37.82 20.58 -15.69
CA ILE A 47 37.39 21.92 -16.10
C ILE A 47 38.16 22.36 -17.35
N LYS A 48 39.48 22.13 -17.40
CA LYS A 48 40.32 22.43 -18.57
C LYS A 48 39.94 21.61 -19.79
N GLU A 49 39.79 20.29 -19.66
CA GLU A 49 39.34 19.40 -20.73
C GLU A 49 37.94 19.78 -21.23
N ARG A 50 37.03 20.13 -20.32
CA ARG A 50 35.69 20.59 -20.69
C ARG A 50 35.74 21.93 -21.41
N THR A 51 36.56 22.88 -20.97
CA THR A 51 36.73 24.15 -21.69
C THR A 51 37.32 23.93 -23.07
N GLU A 52 38.35 23.10 -23.19
CA GLU A 52 38.98 22.76 -24.46
C GLU A 52 38.00 22.05 -25.41
N TYR A 53 37.21 21.11 -24.88
CA TYR A 53 36.15 20.45 -25.64
C TYR A 53 35.08 21.44 -26.11
N LEU A 54 34.62 22.34 -25.25
CA LEU A 54 33.62 23.35 -25.61
C LEU A 54 34.18 24.35 -26.63
N GLU A 55 35.43 24.77 -26.49
CA GLU A 55 36.12 25.61 -27.46
C GLU A 55 36.19 24.90 -28.82
N ASN A 56 36.66 23.65 -28.85
CA ASN A 56 36.71 22.84 -30.06
C ASN A 56 35.32 22.63 -30.68
N LEU A 57 34.28 22.42 -29.86
CA LEU A 57 32.90 22.29 -30.30
C LEU A 57 32.35 23.59 -30.89
N THR A 58 32.69 24.75 -30.31
CA THR A 58 32.28 26.05 -30.88
C THR A 58 32.95 26.31 -32.22
N LEU A 59 34.24 25.96 -32.36
CA LEU A 59 34.96 26.04 -33.63
C LEU A 59 34.36 25.08 -34.66
N TYR A 60 34.07 23.84 -34.27
CA TYR A 60 33.41 22.85 -35.12
C TYR A 60 32.05 23.34 -35.63
N ASN A 61 31.19 23.82 -34.73
CA ASN A 61 29.88 24.36 -35.11
C ASN A 61 30.01 25.62 -35.99
N ALA A 62 31.05 26.44 -35.77
CA ALA A 62 31.30 27.60 -36.60
C ALA A 62 31.65 27.19 -38.05
N LEU A 63 32.46 26.14 -38.21
CA LEU A 63 32.87 25.55 -39.49
C LEU A 63 31.73 24.79 -40.19
N GLN A 64 30.98 23.97 -39.46
CA GLN A 64 29.82 23.24 -40.01
C GLN A 64 28.74 24.21 -40.51
N GLN A 65 28.54 25.33 -39.82
CA GLN A 65 27.62 26.35 -40.32
C GLN A 65 28.22 27.19 -41.47
N LEU A 66 29.54 27.22 -41.65
CA LEU A 66 30.19 27.81 -42.83
C LEU A 66 29.87 26.96 -44.07
N SER A 67 30.02 25.64 -43.94
CA SER A 67 29.57 24.62 -44.89
C SER A 67 28.11 24.84 -45.29
N LEU A 68 27.20 24.82 -44.30
CA LEU A 68 25.75 24.99 -44.53
C LEU A 68 25.37 26.37 -45.12
N GLN A 69 26.08 27.44 -44.76
CA GLN A 69 25.80 28.76 -45.34
C GLN A 69 26.25 28.88 -46.80
N ASN A 70 27.26 28.12 -47.21
CA ASN A 70 27.71 28.06 -48.60
C ASN A 70 26.70 27.31 -49.48
N ASP A 71 26.14 26.20 -48.98
CA ASP A 71 25.07 25.46 -49.66
C ASP A 71 23.81 26.32 -49.86
N MET A 72 23.45 27.11 -48.84
CA MET A 72 22.25 27.95 -48.86
C MET A 72 22.44 29.29 -49.60
N LYS A 73 23.68 29.77 -49.72
CA LYS A 73 24.03 30.99 -50.46
C LYS A 73 25.23 30.70 -51.35
N ASN A 74 24.99 30.50 -52.65
CA ASN A 74 25.96 30.69 -53.73
C ASN A 74 26.48 32.17 -53.77
N LYS A 75 27.12 32.65 -52.69
CA LYS A 75 27.65 34.01 -52.50
C LYS A 75 29.10 33.96 -52.06
N ILE A 76 29.89 33.10 -52.70
CA ILE A 76 31.33 33.22 -52.68
C ILE A 76 31.75 33.60 -54.11
N ASN A 77 31.96 34.91 -54.34
CA ASN A 77 32.30 35.44 -55.67
C ASN A 77 33.71 35.04 -56.15
N ASN A 78 34.54 34.41 -55.30
CA ASN A 78 35.87 33.92 -55.65
C ASN A 78 35.88 32.39 -55.79
N LYS A 79 36.24 31.89 -56.97
CA LYS A 79 36.35 30.46 -57.28
C LYS A 79 37.28 29.69 -56.33
N GLU A 80 38.29 30.36 -55.78
CA GLU A 80 39.24 29.77 -54.83
C GLU A 80 38.58 29.51 -53.47
N HIS A 81 37.79 30.44 -52.96
CA HIS A 81 37.08 30.27 -51.69
C HIS A 81 35.96 29.22 -51.78
N LYS A 82 35.36 29.01 -52.95
CA LYS A 82 34.38 27.93 -53.14
C LYS A 82 35.03 26.55 -53.04
N LYS A 83 36.18 26.36 -53.72
CA LYS A 83 36.96 25.12 -53.63
C LYS A 83 37.46 24.85 -52.21
N THR A 84 37.82 25.88 -51.45
CA THR A 84 38.27 25.69 -50.06
C THR A 84 37.15 25.27 -49.12
N VAL A 85 35.89 25.60 -49.42
CA VAL A 85 34.74 25.14 -48.63
C VAL A 85 34.35 23.72 -49.02
N GLU A 86 34.39 23.39 -50.31
CA GLU A 86 34.18 22.00 -50.78
C GLU A 86 35.20 21.03 -50.16
N ILE A 87 36.48 21.41 -50.12
CA ILE A 87 37.53 20.63 -49.44
C ILE A 87 37.29 20.56 -47.93
N LEU A 88 36.80 21.64 -47.31
CA LEU A 88 36.49 21.66 -45.88
C LEU A 88 35.33 20.70 -45.55
N ASP A 89 34.32 20.60 -46.41
CA ASP A 89 33.17 19.71 -46.27
C ASP A 89 33.57 18.25 -46.40
N GLU A 90 34.46 17.94 -47.34
CA GLU A 90 35.05 16.61 -47.48
C GLU A 90 35.88 16.22 -46.23
N VAL A 91 36.65 17.17 -45.68
CA VAL A 91 37.42 16.95 -44.44
C VAL A 91 36.54 16.80 -43.20
N LEU A 92 35.45 17.57 -43.09
CA LEU A 92 34.46 17.46 -42.01
C LEU A 92 33.71 16.13 -42.06
N SER A 93 33.19 15.76 -43.23
CA SER A 93 32.53 14.47 -43.46
C SER A 93 33.47 13.30 -43.20
N PHE A 94 34.75 13.46 -43.54
CA PHE A 94 35.78 12.50 -43.18
C PHE A 94 35.99 12.40 -41.67
N ALA A 95 36.09 13.51 -40.95
CA ALA A 95 36.23 13.51 -39.49
C ALA A 95 35.03 12.84 -38.79
N GLU A 96 33.81 13.11 -39.25
CA GLU A 96 32.60 12.43 -38.76
C GLU A 96 32.66 10.92 -39.04
N SER A 97 32.96 10.52 -40.28
CA SER A 97 33.11 9.10 -40.63
C SER A 97 34.21 8.38 -39.87
N LYS A 98 35.32 9.06 -39.52
CA LYS A 98 36.37 8.50 -38.64
C LYS A 98 35.83 8.15 -37.26
N GLN A 99 34.98 8.99 -36.69
CA GLN A 99 34.33 8.69 -35.40
C GLN A 99 33.42 7.46 -35.50
N TYR A 100 32.74 7.29 -36.64
CA TYR A 100 31.96 6.09 -36.96
C TYR A 100 32.80 4.86 -37.35
N LEU A 101 34.09 5.03 -37.65
CA LEU A 101 35.04 3.94 -37.94
C LEU A 101 35.81 3.50 -36.68
N ASN A 102 35.88 4.30 -35.62
CA ASN A 102 36.53 3.92 -34.35
C ASN A 102 35.72 2.94 -33.47
N PHE A 103 34.81 2.15 -34.05
CA PHE A 103 34.19 1.04 -33.32
C PHE A 103 35.13 -0.17 -33.33
N HIS A 104 35.92 -0.32 -32.27
CA HIS A 104 36.57 -1.59 -31.96
C HIS A 104 35.59 -2.51 -31.22
N PRO A 105 35.31 -3.74 -31.72
CA PRO A 105 34.46 -4.70 -31.01
C PRO A 105 35.07 -5.21 -29.68
N THR A 106 36.31 -4.82 -29.36
CA THR A 106 37.03 -5.23 -28.14
C THR A 106 36.58 -4.51 -26.87
N ASP A 107 35.92 -3.36 -26.96
CA ASP A 107 35.42 -2.60 -25.81
C ASP A 107 34.14 -3.21 -25.19
N LEU A 108 33.65 -4.33 -25.74
CA LEU A 108 32.56 -5.14 -25.18
C LEU A 108 33.07 -6.47 -24.59
N SER A 109 34.32 -6.55 -24.15
CA SER A 109 34.75 -7.66 -23.30
C SER A 109 34.40 -7.37 -21.84
N LEU A 110 33.13 -7.60 -21.51
CA LEU A 110 32.72 -7.89 -20.14
C LEU A 110 33.60 -9.01 -19.60
N ASP A 111 34.14 -8.73 -18.42
CA ASP A 111 34.83 -9.60 -17.47
C ASP A 111 34.84 -11.11 -17.75
N LYS A 112 36.07 -11.64 -17.70
CA LYS A 112 36.38 -13.02 -17.31
C LYS A 112 35.35 -13.54 -16.32
N ASN A 113 34.59 -14.57 -16.70
CA ASN A 113 34.18 -15.69 -15.85
C ASN A 113 33.26 -16.61 -16.65
N ASN A 114 33.82 -17.68 -17.22
CA ASN A 114 33.40 -19.06 -16.98
C ASN A 114 34.11 -19.96 -17.99
N ASN A 115 35.08 -20.71 -17.49
CA ASN A 115 35.53 -21.95 -18.10
C ASN A 115 34.29 -22.82 -18.33
N ILE A 116 33.94 -23.11 -19.59
CA ILE A 116 33.30 -24.33 -20.11
C ILE A 116 33.24 -24.11 -21.63
N PHE A 117 34.34 -24.38 -22.34
CA PHE A 117 34.41 -25.09 -23.62
C PHE A 117 35.84 -25.00 -24.14
N ASP A 118 36.69 -25.90 -23.62
CA ASP A 118 37.87 -26.32 -24.35
C ASP A 118 37.40 -27.11 -25.57
N SER A 119 37.52 -26.51 -26.74
CA SER A 119 38.20 -27.10 -27.90
C SER A 119 37.82 -26.32 -29.15
N VAL A 120 38.85 -25.87 -29.87
CA VAL A 120 38.95 -25.63 -31.32
C VAL A 120 39.75 -24.34 -31.54
N GLU A 121 41.00 -24.59 -31.92
CA GLU A 121 41.88 -23.77 -32.75
C GLU A 121 42.35 -22.41 -32.21
N GLU A 122 43.57 -22.43 -31.65
CA GLU A 122 44.53 -21.34 -31.79
C GLU A 122 44.70 -21.03 -33.29
N VAL A 123 44.03 -20.00 -33.78
CA VAL A 123 44.37 -19.35 -35.06
C VAL A 123 45.08 -18.04 -34.77
N GLU A 124 46.25 -17.95 -35.38
CA GLU A 124 47.25 -16.89 -35.34
C GLU A 124 46.65 -15.47 -35.36
N ILE A 125 47.10 -14.69 -34.37
CA ILE A 125 46.93 -13.25 -34.28
C ILE A 125 47.84 -12.60 -35.34
N GLU A 126 47.35 -12.46 -36.57
CA GLU A 126 47.91 -11.48 -37.52
C GLU A 126 47.09 -10.19 -37.47
N ASN A 127 47.80 -9.06 -37.49
CA ASN A 127 47.32 -7.69 -37.27
C ASN A 127 46.24 -7.25 -38.26
N VAL A 128 44.99 -7.62 -38.01
CA VAL A 128 43.85 -7.15 -38.78
C VAL A 128 43.22 -5.96 -38.05
N THR A 129 43.77 -4.76 -38.26
CA THR A 129 43.06 -3.49 -37.99
C THR A 129 42.09 -3.18 -39.12
N THR A 130 41.27 -4.15 -39.54
CA THR A 130 40.18 -3.85 -40.47
C THR A 130 38.96 -3.45 -39.66
N THR A 131 38.71 -2.16 -39.63
CA THR A 131 37.36 -1.66 -39.34
C THR A 131 36.37 -2.27 -40.34
N LEU A 132 35.09 -2.37 -39.95
CA LEU A 132 33.93 -3.01 -40.62
C LEU A 132 33.80 -2.85 -42.16
N LEU A 133 34.54 -1.93 -42.78
CA LEU A 133 34.54 -1.64 -44.23
C LEU A 133 35.89 -1.81 -44.95
N GLY A 134 36.93 -2.36 -44.29
CA GLY A 134 38.21 -2.67 -44.95
C GLY A 134 39.05 -1.45 -45.38
N LEU A 135 38.71 -0.25 -44.90
CA LEU A 135 39.53 0.96 -45.08
C LEU A 135 40.59 1.02 -43.98
N THR A 136 41.87 1.06 -44.36
CA THR A 136 42.98 1.25 -43.42
C THR A 136 43.06 2.72 -43.00
N GLU A 137 43.20 2.98 -41.70
CA GLU A 137 43.38 4.35 -41.18
C GLU A 137 44.51 5.10 -41.91
N GLU A 138 45.55 4.39 -42.35
CA GLU A 138 46.70 4.96 -43.04
C GLU A 138 46.40 5.52 -44.45
N GLU A 139 45.51 4.89 -45.22
CA GLU A 139 45.15 5.35 -46.58
C GLU A 139 44.28 6.60 -46.52
N SER A 140 43.40 6.64 -45.54
CA SER A 140 42.53 7.79 -45.28
C SER A 140 43.32 9.00 -44.75
N ILE A 141 44.31 8.78 -43.88
CA ILE A 141 45.25 9.80 -43.42
C ILE A 141 46.08 10.35 -44.59
N LYS A 142 46.48 9.53 -45.57
CA LYS A 142 47.21 10.00 -46.77
C LYS A 142 46.35 10.91 -47.65
N ARG A 143 45.07 10.60 -47.86
CA ARG A 143 44.14 11.44 -48.63
C ARG A 143 43.91 12.79 -47.96
N VAL A 144 43.71 12.81 -46.65
CA VAL A 144 43.51 14.03 -45.86
C VAL A 144 44.79 14.88 -45.78
N LYS A 145 45.98 14.26 -45.68
CA LYS A 145 47.26 14.99 -45.68
C LYS A 145 47.47 15.81 -46.95
N ASN A 146 47.07 15.29 -48.11
CA ASN A 146 47.19 16.01 -49.37
C ASN A 146 46.25 17.23 -49.42
N GLU A 147 44.99 17.07 -49.02
CA GLU A 147 43.99 18.15 -48.93
C GLU A 147 44.40 19.24 -47.92
N LEU A 148 44.95 18.84 -46.75
CA LEU A 148 45.47 19.76 -45.74
C LEU A 148 46.71 20.55 -46.21
N GLU A 149 47.51 19.97 -47.10
CA GLU A 149 48.66 20.65 -47.71
C GLU A 149 48.23 21.73 -48.71
N TYR A 150 47.15 21.51 -49.45
CA TYR A 150 46.52 22.53 -50.32
C TYR A 150 45.87 23.66 -49.51
N LEU A 151 45.21 23.35 -48.40
CA LEU A 151 44.67 24.35 -47.47
C LEU A 151 45.79 25.13 -46.75
N SER A 152 46.98 24.55 -46.57
CA SER A 152 48.12 25.23 -45.94
C SER A 152 48.87 26.18 -46.87
N LYS A 153 48.80 25.97 -48.19
CA LYS A 153 49.50 26.78 -49.21
C LYS A 153 48.67 27.94 -49.79
N SER A 154 47.36 27.97 -49.51
CA SER A 154 46.43 28.98 -50.04
C SER A 154 45.99 29.95 -48.93
N ASN A 155 45.59 31.18 -49.29
CA ASN A 155 45.01 32.21 -48.39
C ASN A 155 43.66 31.79 -47.74
N SER A 156 43.39 30.49 -47.68
CA SER A 156 42.18 29.84 -47.19
C SER A 156 42.14 29.76 -45.66
N LYS A 157 43.29 29.57 -44.99
CA LYS A 157 43.38 29.63 -43.53
C LYS A 157 42.98 31.00 -42.97
N GLU A 158 43.47 32.07 -43.59
CA GLU A 158 43.12 33.44 -43.19
C GLU A 158 41.64 33.75 -43.44
N PHE A 159 41.07 33.21 -44.53
CA PHE A 159 39.64 33.35 -44.82
C PHE A 159 38.76 32.63 -43.79
N ILE A 160 39.09 31.38 -43.45
CA ILE A 160 38.36 30.60 -42.45
C ILE A 160 38.46 31.25 -41.07
N LEU A 161 39.67 31.68 -40.68
CA LEU A 161 39.90 32.34 -39.40
C LEU A 161 39.13 33.67 -39.30
N ASN A 162 39.17 34.52 -40.33
CA ASN A 162 38.41 35.77 -40.34
C ASN A 162 36.88 35.54 -40.35
N PHE A 163 36.40 34.48 -41.00
CA PHE A 163 34.98 34.13 -40.94
C PHE A 163 34.55 33.69 -39.53
N VAL A 164 35.31 32.77 -38.93
CA VAL A 164 35.05 32.27 -37.58
C VAL A 164 35.09 33.42 -36.57
N GLU A 165 36.11 34.27 -36.64
CA GLU A 165 36.20 35.46 -35.79
C GLU A 165 35.02 36.41 -35.96
N ASN A 166 34.64 36.75 -37.20
CA ASN A 166 33.53 37.67 -37.44
C ASN A 166 32.20 37.10 -36.95
N LYS A 167 32.03 35.78 -36.99
CA LYS A 167 30.84 35.12 -36.50
C LYS A 167 30.79 35.03 -34.97
N LEU A 168 31.89 34.67 -34.34
CA LEU A 168 31.99 34.68 -32.88
C LEU A 168 31.76 36.10 -32.35
N LYS A 169 32.33 37.12 -33.00
CA LYS A 169 32.05 38.53 -32.70
C LYS A 169 30.56 38.84 -32.83
N LYS A 170 29.87 38.43 -33.90
CA LYS A 170 28.41 38.63 -34.05
C LYS A 170 27.59 37.92 -32.97
N GLN A 171 27.93 36.68 -32.63
CA GLN A 171 27.22 35.94 -31.57
C GLN A 171 27.41 36.62 -30.21
N CYS A 172 28.64 37.04 -29.88
CA CYS A 172 28.91 37.84 -28.69
C CYS A 172 28.16 39.18 -28.70
N GLU A 173 28.10 39.85 -29.85
CA GLU A 173 27.34 41.09 -30.03
C GLU A 173 25.83 40.89 -29.86
N ASP A 174 25.26 39.80 -30.37
CA ASP A 174 23.82 39.52 -30.26
C ASP A 174 23.42 39.13 -28.84
N ILE A 175 24.25 38.35 -28.14
CA ILE A 175 24.07 38.06 -26.71
C ILE A 175 24.19 39.36 -25.89
N ALA A 176 25.19 40.19 -26.17
CA ALA A 176 25.35 41.48 -25.50
C ALA A 176 24.19 42.44 -25.82
N LYS A 177 23.64 42.45 -27.03
CA LYS A 177 22.44 43.22 -27.37
C LYS A 177 21.23 42.76 -26.56
N PHE A 178 21.04 41.46 -26.36
CA PHE A 178 19.93 40.93 -25.56
C PHE A 178 19.99 41.39 -24.10
N TYR A 179 21.19 41.45 -23.52
CA TYR A 179 21.37 41.84 -22.11
C TYR A 179 21.49 43.36 -21.89
N TYR A 180 22.07 44.12 -22.83
CA TYR A 180 22.39 45.54 -22.66
C TYR A 180 21.65 46.47 -23.63
N THR A 181 20.39 46.16 -23.95
CA THR A 181 19.53 46.86 -24.93
C THR A 181 19.46 48.39 -24.84
N ALA A 182 20.01 49.03 -23.82
CA ALA A 182 19.83 50.46 -23.55
C ALA A 182 20.98 51.41 -23.96
N GLU A 183 22.24 50.99 -24.16
CA GLU A 183 23.32 51.99 -24.38
C GLU A 183 24.40 51.62 -25.40
N VAL A 184 24.25 52.29 -26.57
CA VAL A 184 25.25 52.81 -27.53
C VAL A 184 26.14 51.78 -28.26
N MET A 185 25.92 51.73 -29.57
CA MET A 185 26.63 50.96 -30.58
C MET A 185 28.09 51.38 -30.78
N ASN A 186 28.97 51.07 -29.83
CA ASN A 186 30.41 51.02 -30.10
C ASN A 186 30.91 49.58 -29.96
N PRO A 187 31.51 48.98 -31.00
CA PRO A 187 31.96 47.58 -30.97
C PRO A 187 33.00 47.32 -29.88
N LYS A 188 33.81 48.33 -29.51
CA LYS A 188 34.75 48.26 -28.38
C LYS A 188 34.05 48.21 -27.01
N LEU A 189 32.91 48.89 -26.85
CA LEU A 189 32.12 48.84 -25.61
C LEU A 189 31.34 47.53 -25.52
N LEU A 190 30.87 46.97 -26.65
CA LEU A 190 30.28 45.64 -26.69
C LEU A 190 31.28 44.54 -26.29
N ALA A 191 32.52 44.60 -26.78
CA ALA A 191 33.56 43.65 -26.37
C ALA A 191 33.89 43.76 -24.86
N ALA A 192 33.97 44.99 -24.32
CA ALA A 192 34.14 45.20 -22.88
C ALA A 192 32.92 44.72 -22.07
N LYS A 193 31.70 44.95 -22.55
CA LYS A 193 30.45 44.48 -21.92
C LYS A 193 30.28 42.95 -22.01
N ALA A 194 30.80 42.31 -23.05
CA ALA A 194 30.84 40.85 -23.18
C ALA A 194 31.70 40.22 -22.06
N SER A 195 32.84 40.83 -21.71
CA SER A 195 33.66 40.37 -20.56
C SER A 195 32.97 40.56 -19.20
N GLN A 196 32.01 41.49 -19.10
CA GLN A 196 31.21 41.70 -17.89
C GLN A 196 29.99 40.76 -17.81
N LEU A 197 29.65 40.10 -18.92
CA LEU A 197 28.51 39.19 -19.00
C LEU A 197 28.69 37.99 -18.08
N ASP A 198 29.90 37.44 -17.97
CA ASP A 198 30.19 36.30 -17.09
C ASP A 198 29.91 36.65 -15.62
N LYS A 199 30.23 37.88 -15.20
CA LYS A 199 29.93 38.34 -13.84
C LYS A 199 28.42 38.44 -13.60
N ILE A 200 27.67 38.99 -14.55
CA ILE A 200 26.20 39.08 -14.46
C ILE A 200 25.57 37.70 -14.48
N LEU A 201 26.06 36.80 -15.33
CA LEU A 201 25.59 35.43 -15.44
C LEU A 201 25.79 34.67 -14.12
N ASN A 202 26.96 34.81 -13.51
CA ASN A 202 27.25 34.20 -12.20
C ASN A 202 26.35 34.77 -11.10
N ILE A 203 26.10 36.08 -11.07
CA ILE A 203 25.15 36.69 -10.13
C ILE A 203 23.75 36.11 -10.34
N LYS A 204 23.28 35.99 -11.57
CA LYS A 204 21.95 35.41 -11.89
C LYS A 204 21.86 33.93 -11.57
N LEU A 205 22.96 33.19 -11.75
CA LEU A 205 23.05 31.79 -11.38
C LEU A 205 22.91 31.63 -9.86
N GLU A 206 23.58 32.48 -9.09
CA GLU A 206 23.45 32.49 -7.63
C GLU A 206 22.06 32.95 -7.16
N GLU A 207 21.46 33.96 -7.80
CA GLU A 207 20.06 34.34 -7.55
C GLU A 207 19.10 33.17 -7.81
N LEU A 208 19.31 32.42 -8.90
CA LEU A 208 18.53 31.22 -9.23
C LEU A 208 18.74 30.11 -8.20
N ARG A 209 19.97 29.91 -7.73
CA ARG A 209 20.28 28.93 -6.67
C ARG A 209 19.56 29.28 -5.38
N ILE A 210 19.67 30.53 -4.93
CA ILE A 210 18.98 31.01 -3.72
C ILE A 210 17.46 30.88 -3.88
N SER A 211 16.91 31.26 -5.04
CA SER A 211 15.49 31.10 -5.35
C SER A 211 15.06 29.63 -5.29
N LYS A 212 15.85 28.70 -5.84
CA LYS A 212 15.59 27.26 -5.78
C LYS A 212 15.59 26.73 -4.35
N ILE A 213 16.53 27.19 -3.51
CA ILE A 213 16.58 26.85 -2.07
C ILE A 213 15.33 27.38 -1.37
N ASN A 214 14.99 28.65 -1.56
CA ASN A 214 13.80 29.27 -0.97
C ASN A 214 12.50 28.55 -1.38
N ILE A 215 12.39 28.09 -2.64
CA ILE A 215 11.24 27.30 -3.10
C ILE A 215 11.18 25.97 -2.36
N ALA A 216 12.31 25.29 -2.16
CA ALA A 216 12.37 24.03 -1.43
C ALA A 216 11.97 24.23 0.06
N GLU A 217 12.49 25.27 0.71
CA GLU A 217 12.14 25.61 2.10
C GLU A 217 10.65 25.96 2.23
N ASN A 218 10.10 26.75 1.30
CA ASN A 218 8.68 27.09 1.30
C ASN A 218 7.78 25.86 1.13
N LYS A 219 8.20 24.87 0.32
CA LYS A 219 7.48 23.59 0.20
C LYS A 219 7.48 22.82 1.52
N ILE A 220 8.61 22.76 2.22
CA ILE A 220 8.71 22.10 3.54
C ILE A 220 7.80 22.82 4.54
N ARG A 221 7.89 24.15 4.63
CA ARG A 221 7.05 24.97 5.52
C ARG A 221 5.56 24.80 5.24
N LEU A 222 5.18 24.71 3.97
CA LEU A 222 3.80 24.42 3.58
C LEU A 222 3.37 23.02 4.05
N GLY A 223 4.22 22.01 3.87
CA GLY A 223 3.99 20.65 4.36
C GLY A 223 3.79 20.61 5.88
N GLU A 224 4.64 21.28 6.65
CA GLU A 224 4.52 21.39 8.11
C GLU A 224 3.20 22.06 8.52
N ARG A 225 2.80 23.12 7.81
CA ARG A 225 1.54 23.82 8.07
C ARG A 225 0.32 22.96 7.74
N ILE A 226 0.36 22.20 6.64
CA ILE A 226 -0.70 21.24 6.29
C ILE A 226 -0.80 20.15 7.36
N ALA A 227 0.33 19.59 7.81
CA ALA A 227 0.34 18.59 8.87
C ALA A 227 -0.26 19.14 10.18
N ALA A 228 0.06 20.38 10.54
CA ALA A 228 -0.55 21.05 11.68
C ALA A 228 -2.08 21.20 11.53
N TYR A 229 -2.56 21.63 10.36
CA TYR A 229 -4.00 21.71 10.09
C TYR A 229 -4.70 20.35 10.17
N LEU A 230 -4.10 19.30 9.61
CA LEU A 230 -4.64 17.94 9.68
C LEU A 230 -4.70 17.43 11.12
N ASN A 231 -3.70 17.72 11.96
CA ASN A 231 -3.70 17.35 13.37
C ASN A 231 -4.81 18.08 14.15
N VAL A 232 -5.05 19.37 13.87
CA VAL A 232 -6.16 20.11 14.46
C VAL A 232 -7.50 19.53 14.02
N MET A 233 -7.68 19.22 12.73
CA MET A 233 -8.90 18.58 12.24
C MET A 233 -9.13 17.21 12.88
N LYS A 234 -8.08 16.39 13.02
CA LYS A 234 -8.15 15.11 13.73
C LYS A 234 -8.56 15.30 15.18
N GLY A 235 -8.04 16.32 15.87
CA GLY A 235 -8.42 16.66 17.24
C GLY A 235 -9.89 17.08 17.35
N ILE A 236 -10.39 17.87 16.41
CA ILE A 236 -11.81 18.26 16.35
C ILE A 236 -12.69 17.04 16.08
N LEU A 237 -12.31 16.18 15.13
CA LEU A 237 -13.06 14.97 14.79
C LEU A 237 -13.12 14.00 15.98
N ALA A 238 -12.02 13.81 16.71
CA ALA A 238 -11.99 12.99 17.91
C ALA A 238 -12.92 13.56 19.01
N LYS A 239 -12.92 14.88 19.22
CA LYS A 239 -13.85 15.52 20.16
C LYS A 239 -15.31 15.34 19.74
N LEU A 240 -15.60 15.51 18.46
CA LEU A 240 -16.95 15.35 17.92
C LEU A 240 -17.43 13.90 17.97
N TRP A 241 -16.52 12.95 17.74
CA TRP A 241 -16.76 11.52 17.94
C TRP A 241 -17.10 11.22 19.40
N ASN A 242 -16.25 11.66 20.34
CA ASN A 242 -16.50 11.46 21.78
C ASN A 242 -17.82 12.11 22.21
N LEU A 243 -18.15 13.30 21.72
CA LEU A 243 -19.43 13.94 22.00
C LEU A 243 -20.61 13.14 21.44
N THR A 244 -20.47 12.61 20.23
CA THR A 244 -21.51 11.77 19.62
C THR A 244 -21.66 10.45 20.37
N GLU A 245 -20.56 9.86 20.82
CA GLU A 245 -20.56 8.65 21.63
C GLU A 245 -21.20 8.89 23.00
N GLU A 246 -20.82 9.96 23.69
CA GLU A 246 -21.43 10.34 24.96
C GLU A 246 -22.92 10.66 24.80
N PHE A 247 -23.31 11.44 23.79
CA PHE A 247 -24.71 11.80 23.59
C PHE A 247 -25.55 10.58 23.16
N LYS A 248 -25.10 9.83 22.16
CA LYS A 248 -25.88 8.73 21.59
C LYS A 248 -25.92 7.52 22.52
N PHE A 249 -24.85 7.21 23.23
CA PHE A 249 -24.85 6.05 24.12
C PHE A 249 -25.25 6.43 25.54
N ARG A 250 -24.62 7.42 26.17
CA ARG A 250 -24.88 7.68 27.59
C ARG A 250 -26.24 8.33 27.81
N HIS A 251 -26.57 9.38 27.07
CA HIS A 251 -27.83 10.11 27.29
C HIS A 251 -29.06 9.30 26.83
N GLU A 252 -29.03 8.66 25.65
CA GLU A 252 -30.15 7.81 25.23
C GLU A 252 -30.30 6.56 26.11
N PHE A 253 -29.20 5.96 26.57
CA PHE A 253 -29.27 4.84 27.50
C PHE A 253 -29.88 5.27 28.83
N GLU A 254 -29.41 6.38 29.41
CA GLU A 254 -29.94 6.91 30.67
C GLU A 254 -31.41 7.29 30.56
N LYS A 255 -31.82 7.88 29.44
CA LYS A 255 -33.23 8.16 29.14
C LYS A 255 -34.04 6.86 29.05
N ASN A 256 -33.53 5.83 28.38
CA ASN A 256 -34.20 4.54 28.27
C ASN A 256 -34.27 3.80 29.60
N THR A 257 -33.24 3.85 30.45
CA THR A 257 -33.30 3.26 31.79
C THR A 257 -34.33 3.97 32.65
N ASN A 258 -34.33 5.31 32.67
CA ASN A 258 -35.32 6.09 33.40
C ASN A 258 -36.76 5.82 32.90
N PHE A 259 -36.93 5.68 31.58
CA PHE A 259 -38.20 5.31 30.97
C PHE A 259 -38.63 3.91 31.42
N ASN A 260 -37.75 2.91 31.33
CA ASN A 260 -38.04 1.54 31.76
C ASN A 260 -38.38 1.47 33.25
N ASP A 261 -37.67 2.21 34.10
CA ASP A 261 -37.95 2.27 35.54
C ASP A 261 -39.33 2.89 35.81
N TYR A 262 -39.67 3.97 35.10
CA TYR A 262 -41.00 4.58 35.17
C TYR A 262 -42.10 3.60 34.75
N PHE A 263 -41.93 2.88 33.63
CA PHE A 263 -42.92 1.89 33.17
C PHE A 263 -42.99 0.67 34.08
N SER A 264 -41.87 0.20 34.61
CA SER A 264 -41.83 -0.87 35.61
C SER A 264 -42.60 -0.46 36.87
N GLY A 265 -42.38 0.76 37.36
CA GLY A 265 -43.14 1.36 38.46
C GLY A 265 -44.64 1.46 38.16
N LEU A 266 -45.01 1.90 36.96
CA LEU A 266 -46.40 2.00 36.52
C LEU A 266 -47.07 0.63 36.44
N VAL A 267 -46.41 -0.37 35.85
CA VAL A 267 -46.90 -1.75 35.76
C VAL A 267 -47.08 -2.34 37.16
N ASN A 268 -46.12 -2.15 38.05
CA ASN A 268 -46.23 -2.59 39.45
C ASN A 268 -47.40 -1.91 40.17
N SER A 269 -47.59 -0.60 39.96
CA SER A 269 -48.73 0.14 40.52
C SER A 269 -50.07 -0.39 40.00
N ILE A 270 -50.16 -0.71 38.70
CA ILE A 270 -51.38 -1.28 38.10
C ILE A 270 -51.64 -2.69 38.66
N LEU A 271 -50.59 -3.51 38.78
CA LEU A 271 -50.67 -4.86 39.34
C LEU A 271 -51.13 -4.83 40.81
N LEU A 272 -50.58 -3.92 41.62
CA LEU A 272 -51.04 -3.64 42.98
C LEU A 272 -52.51 -3.23 43.01
N LYS A 273 -52.92 -2.32 42.11
CA LYS A 273 -54.32 -1.88 42.03
C LYS A 273 -55.26 -3.02 41.65
N LEU A 274 -54.86 -3.89 40.72
CA LEU A 274 -55.62 -5.09 40.36
C LEU A 274 -55.71 -6.06 41.54
N ASN A 275 -54.62 -6.28 42.26
CA ASN A 275 -54.63 -7.12 43.47
C ASN A 275 -55.55 -6.57 44.56
N VAL A 276 -55.57 -5.26 44.77
CA VAL A 276 -56.50 -4.60 45.70
C VAL A 276 -57.94 -4.81 45.24
N LEU A 277 -58.25 -4.61 43.96
CA LEU A 277 -59.59 -4.88 43.42
C LEU A 277 -59.99 -6.35 43.58
N ARG A 278 -59.07 -7.29 43.36
CA ARG A 278 -59.29 -8.72 43.58
C ARG A 278 -59.61 -9.02 45.04
N LEU A 279 -58.84 -8.46 45.98
CA LEU A 279 -59.08 -8.63 47.41
C LEU A 279 -60.41 -8.00 47.82
N GLN A 280 -60.74 -6.81 47.30
CA GLN A 280 -62.02 -6.16 47.55
C GLN A 280 -63.20 -7.00 47.03
N ALA A 281 -63.08 -7.58 45.84
CA ALA A 281 -64.08 -8.50 45.30
C ALA A 281 -64.21 -9.76 46.18
N LEU A 282 -63.09 -10.36 46.61
CA LEU A 282 -63.10 -11.49 47.54
C LEU A 282 -63.75 -11.15 48.87
N THR A 283 -63.46 -9.98 49.46
CA THR A 283 -64.12 -9.51 50.70
C THR A 283 -65.61 -9.26 50.48
N SER A 284 -66.03 -8.79 49.30
CA SER A 284 -67.46 -8.61 49.00
C SER A 284 -68.21 -9.93 48.81
N ILE A 285 -67.55 -10.96 48.24
CA ILE A 285 -68.16 -12.28 48.00
C ILE A 285 -68.18 -13.10 49.29
N TYR A 286 -67.08 -13.06 50.06
CA TYR A 286 -66.94 -13.73 51.34
C TYR A 286 -67.20 -12.76 52.49
N ASP A 287 -68.43 -12.27 52.57
CA ASP A 287 -68.88 -11.54 53.74
C ASP A 287 -68.82 -12.45 54.98
N LYS A 288 -68.62 -11.85 56.15
CA LYS A 288 -68.47 -12.57 57.43
C LYS A 288 -69.62 -13.54 57.69
N LYS A 289 -70.84 -13.14 57.30
CA LYS A 289 -72.05 -13.97 57.38
C LYS A 289 -71.99 -15.21 56.49
N ILE A 290 -71.47 -15.07 55.27
CA ILE A 290 -71.35 -16.17 54.30
C ILE A 290 -70.25 -17.15 54.76
N VAL A 291 -69.15 -16.64 55.32
CA VAL A 291 -68.08 -17.49 55.87
C VAL A 291 -68.56 -18.27 57.10
N GLU A 292 -69.34 -17.64 57.98
CA GLU A 292 -69.95 -18.31 59.13
C GLU A 292 -70.93 -19.41 58.68
N SER A 293 -71.79 -19.15 57.68
CA SER A 293 -72.68 -20.18 57.15
C SER A 293 -71.95 -21.32 56.45
N LEU A 294 -70.88 -21.02 55.69
CA LEU A 294 -70.05 -22.04 55.04
C LEU A 294 -69.35 -22.94 56.08
N ASN A 295 -68.90 -22.37 57.20
CA ASN A 295 -68.31 -23.14 58.30
C ASN A 295 -69.32 -24.05 59.00
N VAL A 296 -70.58 -23.63 59.14
CA VAL A 296 -71.65 -24.49 59.66
C VAL A 296 -71.90 -25.64 58.69
N ILE A 297 -72.02 -25.36 57.39
CA ILE A 297 -72.20 -26.41 56.36
C ILE A 297 -71.02 -27.39 56.37
N LYS A 298 -69.78 -26.88 56.47
CA LYS A 298 -68.58 -27.72 56.55
C LYS A 298 -68.61 -28.64 57.77
N LYS A 299 -69.01 -28.14 58.94
CA LYS A 299 -69.12 -28.98 60.15
C LYS A 299 -70.14 -30.09 59.97
N ASN A 300 -71.33 -29.77 59.46
CA ASN A 300 -72.37 -30.77 59.21
C ASN A 300 -71.92 -31.84 58.19
N LEU A 301 -71.24 -31.43 57.11
CA LEU A 301 -70.73 -32.39 56.11
C LEU A 301 -69.66 -33.31 56.69
N ILE A 302 -68.78 -32.80 57.57
CA ILE A 302 -67.77 -33.62 58.25
C ILE A 302 -68.44 -34.59 59.23
N GLU A 303 -69.47 -34.16 59.93
CA GLU A 303 -70.27 -35.03 60.82
C GLU A 303 -70.91 -36.17 60.01
N GLU A 304 -71.59 -35.85 58.91
CA GLU A 304 -72.20 -36.83 58.00
C GLU A 304 -71.18 -37.79 57.37
N GLU A 305 -70.00 -37.29 56.97
CA GLU A 305 -68.92 -38.11 56.42
C GLU A 305 -68.38 -39.08 57.48
N ASN A 306 -68.20 -38.62 58.71
CA ASN A 306 -67.78 -39.47 59.82
C ASN A 306 -68.83 -40.53 60.14
N GLU A 307 -70.12 -40.17 60.17
CA GLU A 307 -71.21 -41.14 60.37
C GLU A 307 -71.19 -42.21 59.29
N LYS A 308 -71.12 -41.83 58.00
CA LYS A 308 -71.03 -42.79 56.91
C LYS A 308 -69.77 -43.64 56.96
N SER A 309 -68.62 -43.07 57.34
CA SER A 309 -67.38 -43.82 57.53
C SER A 309 -67.49 -44.85 58.65
N THR A 310 -68.17 -44.52 59.75
CA THR A 310 -68.43 -45.48 60.83
C THR A 310 -69.36 -46.60 60.40
N ILE A 311 -70.39 -46.28 59.60
CA ILE A 311 -71.31 -47.28 59.04
C ILE A 311 -70.58 -48.19 58.05
N LEU A 312 -69.75 -47.65 57.17
CA LEU A 312 -68.93 -48.44 56.24
C LEU A 312 -67.98 -49.38 56.99
N LYS A 313 -67.24 -48.87 57.98
CA LYS A 313 -66.36 -49.72 58.82
C LYS A 313 -67.13 -50.82 59.54
N ARG A 314 -68.35 -50.53 59.99
CA ARG A 314 -69.21 -51.55 60.60
C ARG A 314 -69.62 -52.61 59.58
N LEU A 315 -70.06 -52.20 58.39
CA LEU A 315 -70.47 -53.12 57.34
C LEU A 315 -69.29 -53.96 56.84
N ASP A 316 -68.11 -53.37 56.72
CA ASP A 316 -66.87 -54.09 56.36
C ASP A 316 -66.50 -55.13 57.42
N ASN A 317 -66.66 -54.81 58.71
CA ASN A 317 -66.45 -55.78 59.78
C ASN A 317 -67.47 -56.92 59.74
N GLU A 318 -68.76 -56.62 59.46
CA GLU A 318 -69.80 -57.64 59.27
C GLU A 318 -69.50 -58.51 58.04
N LEU A 319 -69.06 -57.90 56.93
CA LEU A 319 -68.70 -58.61 55.69
C LEU A 319 -67.45 -59.48 55.86
N MET A 320 -66.43 -58.99 56.58
CA MET A 320 -65.26 -59.78 56.96
C MET A 320 -65.65 -61.00 57.81
N ALA A 321 -66.57 -60.84 58.76
CA ALA A 321 -67.08 -61.98 59.53
C ALA A 321 -67.80 -63.01 58.63
N TYR A 322 -68.58 -62.55 57.64
CA TYR A 322 -69.19 -63.43 56.66
C TYR A 322 -68.19 -64.10 55.72
N GLN A 323 -67.13 -63.40 55.30
CA GLN A 323 -66.06 -63.97 54.45
C GLN A 323 -65.28 -65.06 55.18
N ILE A 324 -64.90 -64.82 56.44
CA ILE A 324 -64.22 -65.83 57.27
C ILE A 324 -65.09 -67.07 57.43
N ALA A 325 -66.40 -66.90 57.68
CA ALA A 325 -67.33 -68.02 57.71
C ALA A 325 -67.46 -68.71 56.33
N GLY A 326 -67.39 -67.95 55.24
CA GLY A 326 -67.41 -68.47 53.87
C GLY A 326 -66.23 -69.39 53.54
N ASP A 327 -65.02 -69.07 54.00
CA ASP A 327 -63.83 -69.92 53.82
C ASP A 327 -63.99 -71.26 54.59
N GLU A 328 -64.57 -71.22 55.80
CA GLU A 328 -64.92 -72.43 56.55
C GLU A 328 -65.96 -73.28 55.79
N PHE A 329 -66.97 -72.65 55.18
CA PHE A 329 -67.94 -73.34 54.33
C PHE A 329 -67.27 -73.96 53.09
N GLU A 330 -66.32 -73.27 52.46
CA GLU A 330 -65.62 -73.78 51.29
C GLU A 330 -64.74 -75.00 51.62
N GLN A 331 -64.09 -75.01 52.79
CA GLN A 331 -63.37 -76.19 53.31
C GLN A 331 -64.32 -77.38 53.50
N ILE A 332 -65.47 -77.16 54.14
CA ILE A 332 -66.48 -78.22 54.33
C ILE A 332 -66.97 -78.77 52.98
N VAL A 333 -67.17 -77.89 51.99
CA VAL A 333 -67.57 -78.30 50.63
C VAL A 333 -66.48 -79.11 49.93
N GLN A 334 -65.20 -78.73 50.08
CA GLN A 334 -64.07 -79.49 49.52
C GLN A 334 -63.91 -80.87 50.17
N ASP A 335 -64.04 -80.94 51.49
CA ASP A 335 -64.01 -82.21 52.22
C ASP A 335 -65.16 -83.12 51.77
N TYR A 336 -66.36 -82.56 51.59
CA TYR A 336 -67.51 -83.30 51.06
C TYR A 336 -67.29 -83.77 49.61
N LEU A 337 -66.70 -82.94 48.75
CA LEU A 337 -66.35 -83.33 47.37
C LEU A 337 -65.28 -84.43 47.33
N ASN A 338 -64.29 -84.39 48.22
CA ASN A 338 -63.28 -85.42 48.32
C ASN A 338 -63.89 -86.74 48.78
N ILE A 339 -64.78 -86.72 49.78
CA ILE A 339 -65.53 -87.89 50.20
C ILE A 339 -66.39 -88.45 49.04
N ILE A 340 -67.05 -87.60 48.25
CA ILE A 340 -67.80 -88.05 47.07
C ILE A 340 -66.89 -88.73 46.06
N LYS A 341 -65.72 -88.13 45.76
CA LYS A 341 -64.74 -88.74 44.84
C LYS A 341 -64.23 -90.06 45.36
N GLU A 342 -63.92 -90.17 46.65
CA GLU A 342 -63.52 -91.43 47.27
C GLU A 342 -64.63 -92.48 47.18
N ILE A 343 -65.89 -92.09 47.42
CA ILE A 343 -67.03 -92.99 47.21
C ILE A 343 -67.11 -93.43 45.75
N GLU A 344 -66.87 -92.53 44.80
CA GLU A 344 -66.93 -92.82 43.36
C GLU A 344 -65.77 -93.72 42.91
N THR A 345 -64.54 -93.50 43.38
CA THR A 345 -63.41 -94.40 43.12
C THR A 345 -63.63 -95.76 43.73
N THR A 346 -64.12 -95.82 44.97
CA THR A 346 -64.42 -97.11 45.63
C THR A 346 -65.53 -97.84 44.86
N LYS A 347 -66.54 -97.11 44.36
CA LYS A 347 -67.61 -97.67 43.54
C LYS A 347 -67.10 -98.17 42.17
N ASP A 348 -66.19 -97.44 41.54
CA ASP A 348 -65.57 -97.84 40.28
C ASP A 348 -64.62 -99.03 40.47
N ASP A 349 -63.88 -99.10 41.58
CA ASP A 349 -63.06 -100.25 41.94
C ASP A 349 -63.94 -101.50 42.19
N ILE A 350 -65.07 -101.35 42.89
CA ILE A 350 -66.06 -102.42 43.05
C ILE A 350 -66.58 -102.88 41.69
N ARG A 351 -66.87 -101.95 40.76
CA ARG A 351 -67.32 -102.30 39.39
C ARG A 351 -66.24 -103.00 38.58
N ARG A 352 -64.97 -102.59 38.69
CA ARG A 352 -63.84 -103.24 38.00
C ARG A 352 -63.57 -104.64 38.51
N ILE A 353 -63.70 -104.87 39.82
CA ILE A 353 -63.53 -106.20 40.41
C ILE A 353 -64.65 -107.14 39.95
N ASN A 354 -65.90 -106.65 39.90
CA ASN A 354 -67.03 -107.47 39.43
C ASN A 354 -67.07 -107.71 37.91
N GLY A 355 -66.24 -107.02 37.11
CA GLY A 355 -66.17 -107.18 35.65
C GLY A 355 -65.08 -108.12 35.13
N LYS A 356 -64.34 -108.81 36.01
CA LYS A 356 -63.24 -109.74 35.66
C LYS A 356 -63.56 -111.22 35.89
N GLU A 357 -64.82 -111.55 36.16
CA GLU A 357 -65.34 -112.93 36.19
C GLU A 357 -66.49 -113.09 35.17
N GLU A 358 -66.15 -113.21 33.89
CA GLU A 358 -66.89 -114.02 32.89
C GLU A 358 -65.91 -114.69 31.93
#